data_AF-A0AAP1RD35-F1
#
_entry.id   AF-A0AAP1RD35-F1
#
_cell.length_a   1.000
_cell.length_b   1.000
_cell.length_c   1.000
_cell.angle_alpha   90.00
_cell.angle_beta   90.00
_cell.angle_gamma   90.00
#
_symmetry.space_group_name_H-M   'P 1'
#
loop_
_entity.id
_entity.type
_entity.pdbx_description
1 polymer ?
#
loop_
_entity_poly.entity_id
_entity_poly.type
_entity_poly.pdbx_seq_one_letter_code
_entity_poly.pdbx_strand_id
1 'polypeptide(L)'
;IDEPGHADNTATLKLKKTAPFSALLSVNGERNSQKSLAEWIEDWADYLVGFDANGDAIQATKAAAAVRKITIEANQTADFEDNDFSGKRSLMESVEAKTKDIMPVAFEFKCVPFEGLKERPFKLRLSIITGDRPVLVLR
;
A
#
# COMPACT_ATOMS: atom_id res chain seq x y z
N ILE A 1 41.08 -22.72 40.93
CA ILE A 1 39.84 -21.89 40.91
C ILE A 1 40.22 -20.70 40.05
N ASP A 2 39.89 -20.74 38.75
CA ASP A 2 40.47 -19.86 37.72
C ASP A 2 39.42 -19.33 36.74
N GLU A 3 38.30 -18.81 37.26
CA GLU A 3 37.36 -18.03 36.44
C GLU A 3 36.80 -16.84 37.25
N PRO A 4 37.52 -15.72 37.36
CA PRO A 4 36.91 -14.48 37.81
C PRO A 4 35.97 -13.97 36.71
N GLY A 5 34.71 -14.37 36.78
CA GLY A 5 33.65 -13.89 35.90
C GLY A 5 33.47 -12.38 36.07
N HIS A 6 33.95 -11.59 35.10
CA HIS A 6 33.65 -10.17 35.04
C HIS A 6 32.14 -9.99 34.92
N ALA A 7 31.57 -9.14 35.78
CA ALA A 7 30.16 -8.80 35.75
C ALA A 7 29.84 -8.06 34.44
N ASP A 8 29.34 -8.80 33.44
CA ASP A 8 28.85 -8.27 32.18
C ASP A 8 27.61 -7.40 32.44
N ASN A 9 27.83 -6.10 32.62
CA ASN A 9 26.75 -5.14 32.77
C ASN A 9 26.02 -5.00 31.43
N THR A 10 24.88 -5.66 31.28
CA THR A 10 24.00 -5.49 30.12
C THR A 10 22.96 -4.41 30.38
N ALA A 11 22.76 -3.51 29.42
CA ALA A 11 21.65 -2.57 29.41
C ALA A 11 20.69 -2.89 28.25
N THR A 12 19.38 -2.91 28.52
CA THR A 12 18.36 -3.11 27.49
C THR A 12 17.77 -1.77 27.08
N LEU A 13 17.94 -1.38 25.82
CA LEU A 13 17.28 -0.21 25.25
C LEU A 13 15.94 -0.61 24.65
N LYS A 14 14.84 -0.10 25.22
CA LYS A 14 13.48 -0.28 24.69
C LYS A 14 12.91 1.06 24.26
N LEU A 15 12.98 1.35 22.98
CA LEU A 15 12.43 2.58 22.41
C LEU A 15 10.90 2.49 22.29
N LYS A 16 10.22 3.62 22.50
CA LYS A 16 8.77 3.74 22.33
C LYS A 16 8.43 3.94 20.85
N LYS A 17 7.57 3.07 20.31
CA LYS A 17 7.05 3.21 18.95
C LYS A 17 6.12 4.42 18.86
N THR A 18 6.16 5.12 17.74
CA THR A 18 5.19 6.18 17.48
C THR A 18 3.84 5.59 17.07
N ALA A 19 2.79 6.40 17.16
CA ALA A 19 1.46 6.04 16.66
C ALA A 19 1.46 5.66 15.17
N PRO A 20 2.00 6.47 14.23
CA PRO A 20 2.01 6.11 12.81
C PRO A 20 2.77 4.83 12.51
N PHE A 21 3.87 4.56 13.21
CA PHE A 21 4.61 3.32 13.01
C PHE A 21 3.87 2.09 13.54
N SER A 22 3.16 2.25 14.67
CA SER A 22 2.32 1.18 15.20
C SER A 22 1.17 0.85 14.26
N ALA A 23 0.56 1.86 13.63
CA ALA A 23 -0.49 1.69 12.63
C ALA A 23 0.02 1.03 11.34
N LEU A 24 1.22 1.41 10.88
CA LEU A 24 1.89 0.74 9.77
C LEU A 24 2.11 -0.75 10.06
N LEU A 25 2.60 -1.09 11.26
CA LEU A 25 2.80 -2.47 11.66
C LEU A 25 1.50 -3.25 11.78
N SER A 26 0.39 -2.61 12.18
CA SER A 26 -0.91 -3.29 12.31
C SER A 26 -1.59 -3.57 10.97
N VAL A 27 -1.27 -2.85 9.90
CA VAL A 27 -1.86 -3.13 8.56
C VAL A 27 -0.99 -4.07 7.73
N ASN A 28 0.32 -4.11 8.01
CA ASN A 28 1.28 -4.89 7.24
C ASN A 28 1.00 -6.40 7.35
N GLY A 29 0.73 -7.04 6.23
CA GLY A 29 0.40 -8.46 6.12
C GLY A 29 -1.05 -8.81 6.49
N GLU A 30 -1.84 -7.84 6.99
CA GLU A 30 -3.22 -8.08 7.40
C GLU A 30 -4.19 -8.19 6.21
N ARG A 31 -5.19 -9.05 6.37
CA ARG A 31 -6.26 -9.25 5.40
C ARG A 31 -7.38 -8.25 5.64
N ASN A 32 -7.46 -7.25 4.78
CA ASN A 32 -8.42 -6.16 4.91
C ASN A 32 -9.56 -6.30 3.89
N SER A 33 -10.75 -5.88 4.30
CA SER A 33 -11.82 -5.56 3.35
C SER A 33 -11.51 -4.23 2.65
N GLN A 34 -12.14 -3.99 1.50
CA GLN A 34 -12.04 -2.71 0.79
C GLN A 34 -12.39 -1.51 1.67
N LYS A 35 -13.48 -1.62 2.43
CA LYS A 35 -13.91 -0.57 3.36
C LYS A 35 -12.85 -0.28 4.41
N SER A 36 -12.39 -1.33 5.10
CA SER A 36 -11.40 -1.21 6.18
C SER A 36 -10.08 -0.62 5.68
N LEU A 37 -9.60 -1.07 4.51
CA LEU A 37 -8.36 -0.54 3.97
C LEU A 37 -8.51 0.92 3.51
N ALA A 38 -9.63 1.27 2.88
CA ALA A 38 -9.86 2.64 2.44
C ALA A 38 -9.98 3.62 3.62
N GLU A 39 -10.67 3.24 4.69
CA GLU A 39 -10.74 4.02 5.94
C GLU A 39 -9.34 4.19 6.54
N TRP A 40 -8.55 3.11 6.60
CA TRP A 40 -7.18 3.20 7.10
C TRP A 40 -6.30 4.14 6.25
N ILE A 41 -6.42 4.12 4.92
CA ILE A 41 -5.67 5.03 4.04
C ILE A 41 -6.07 6.49 4.31
N GLU A 42 -7.34 6.76 4.60
CA GLU A 42 -7.83 8.11 4.92
C GLU A 42 -7.33 8.59 6.29
N ASP A 43 -7.38 7.73 7.30
CA ASP A 43 -6.91 8.05 8.66
C ASP A 43 -5.41 8.42 8.68
N TRP A 44 -4.63 7.87 7.76
CA TRP A 44 -3.18 8.06 7.67
C TRP A 44 -2.74 8.79 6.40
N ALA A 45 -3.65 9.53 5.74
CA ALA A 45 -3.42 10.17 4.45
C ALA A 45 -2.20 11.11 4.45
N ASP A 46 -1.92 11.79 5.57
CA ASP A 46 -0.78 12.70 5.71
C ASP A 46 0.59 11.99 5.66
N TYR A 47 0.61 10.69 5.94
CA TYR A 47 1.81 9.86 5.95
C TYR A 47 1.95 9.00 4.69
N LEU A 48 0.97 9.04 3.79
CA LEU A 48 0.81 8.08 2.70
C LEU A 48 0.85 8.75 1.32
N VAL A 49 1.58 8.10 0.42
CA VAL A 49 1.50 8.36 -1.03
C VAL A 49 1.29 7.02 -1.73
N GLY A 50 0.27 6.93 -2.57
CA GLY A 50 0.04 5.78 -3.43
C GLY A 50 0.85 5.88 -4.72
N PHE A 51 1.07 4.77 -5.41
CA PHE A 51 1.73 4.72 -6.70
C PHE A 51 0.98 3.77 -7.62
N ASP A 52 0.82 4.15 -8.88
CA ASP A 52 0.24 3.28 -9.91
C ASP A 52 1.28 2.32 -10.51
N ALA A 53 0.86 1.51 -11.50
CA ALA A 53 1.73 0.56 -12.19
C ALA A 53 2.89 1.21 -12.96
N ASN A 54 2.76 2.48 -13.35
CA ASN A 54 3.80 3.25 -14.03
C ASN A 54 4.77 3.91 -13.03
N GLY A 55 4.43 3.90 -11.74
CA GLY A 55 5.18 4.59 -10.68
C GLY A 55 4.74 6.04 -10.49
N ASP A 56 3.62 6.46 -11.07
CA ASP A 56 3.08 7.80 -10.90
C ASP A 56 2.44 7.94 -9.52
N ALA A 57 2.73 9.06 -8.85
CA ALA A 57 2.25 9.33 -7.51
C ALA A 57 0.74 9.62 -7.49
N ILE A 58 0.03 8.93 -6.61
CA ILE A 58 -1.40 9.06 -6.35
C ILE A 58 -1.57 9.64 -4.95
N GLN A 59 -2.33 10.73 -4.84
CA GLN A 59 -2.74 11.27 -3.54
C GLN A 59 -3.52 10.22 -2.73
N ALA A 60 -3.25 10.10 -1.43
CA ALA A 60 -3.87 9.10 -0.56
C ALA A 60 -5.41 9.08 -0.65
N THR A 61 -6.06 10.24 -0.72
CA THR A 61 -7.53 10.34 -0.86
C THR A 61 -8.04 9.73 -2.17
N LYS A 62 -7.33 9.95 -3.28
CA LYS A 62 -7.64 9.32 -4.58
C LYS A 62 -7.37 7.82 -4.54
N ALA A 63 -6.29 7.39 -3.89
CA ALA A 63 -5.98 5.98 -3.71
C ALA A 63 -7.05 5.27 -2.86
N ALA A 64 -7.54 5.89 -1.78
CA ALA A 64 -8.64 5.36 -0.97
C ALA A 64 -9.93 5.24 -1.79
N ALA A 65 -10.26 6.25 -2.60
CA ALA A 65 -11.40 6.19 -3.51
C ALA A 65 -11.26 5.06 -4.56
N ALA A 66 -10.06 4.87 -5.13
CA ALA A 66 -9.79 3.77 -6.05
C ALA A 66 -9.94 2.41 -5.36
N VAL A 67 -9.42 2.25 -4.15
CA VAL A 67 -9.56 1.02 -3.34
C VAL A 67 -11.03 0.67 -3.09
N ARG A 68 -11.90 1.66 -2.83
CA ARG A 68 -13.35 1.43 -2.68
C ARG A 68 -14.06 0.97 -3.95
N LYS A 69 -13.51 1.32 -5.12
CA LYS A 69 -14.08 1.00 -6.43
C LYS A 69 -13.56 -0.30 -7.03
N ILE A 70 -12.59 -0.97 -6.40
CA ILE A 70 -12.08 -2.24 -6.92
C ILE A 70 -13.26 -3.21 -7.11
N THR A 71 -13.52 -3.63 -8.34
CA THR A 71 -14.49 -4.68 -8.65
C THR A 71 -13.75 -5.96 -9.03
N ILE A 72 -14.40 -7.11 -8.88
CA ILE A 72 -13.82 -8.42 -9.22
C ILE A 72 -13.48 -8.49 -10.73
N GLU A 73 -14.27 -7.82 -11.58
CA GLU A 73 -14.10 -7.78 -13.03
C GLU A 73 -12.88 -6.98 -13.50
N ALA A 74 -12.40 -6.02 -12.70
CA ALA A 74 -11.27 -5.17 -13.08
C ALA A 74 -9.93 -5.93 -13.21
N ASN A 75 -9.82 -7.13 -12.63
CA ASN A 75 -8.63 -7.97 -12.74
C ASN A 75 -8.63 -8.88 -13.98
N GLN A 76 -9.77 -9.18 -14.62
CA GLN A 76 -9.76 -9.98 -15.85
C GLN A 76 -9.23 -9.21 -17.07
N THR A 77 -9.24 -7.88 -17.04
CA THR A 77 -8.71 -7.05 -18.14
C THR A 77 -7.19 -6.91 -18.08
N ALA A 78 -6.55 -7.17 -16.94
CA ALA A 78 -5.09 -7.14 -16.82
C ALA A 78 -4.41 -8.40 -17.38
N ASP A 79 -5.11 -9.54 -17.40
CA ASP A 79 -4.61 -10.80 -17.97
C ASP A 79 -5.00 -11.01 -19.46
N PHE A 80 -5.92 -10.21 -20.01
CA PHE A 80 -6.45 -10.42 -21.39
C PHE A 80 -5.97 -9.40 -22.44
N GLU A 81 -5.24 -8.34 -22.05
CA GLU A 81 -4.69 -7.33 -22.99
C GLU A 81 -3.30 -7.71 -23.58
N ASP A 82 -2.85 -8.98 -23.50
CA ASP A 82 -1.54 -9.43 -24.04
C ASP A 82 -1.62 -10.34 -25.28
N ASN A 83 -2.75 -10.41 -26.00
CA ASN A 83 -2.81 -11.30 -27.18
C ASN A 83 -3.53 -10.87 -28.45
N ASP A 84 -4.31 -9.79 -28.51
CA ASP A 84 -4.93 -9.46 -29.80
C ASP A 84 -5.46 -8.02 -29.90
N PHE A 85 -4.75 -7.14 -30.62
CA PHE A 85 -5.44 -6.18 -31.51
C PHE A 85 -4.49 -5.51 -32.51
N SER A 86 -3.86 -6.32 -33.36
CA SER A 86 -3.42 -5.81 -34.66
C SER A 86 -4.64 -5.60 -35.55
N GLY A 87 -5.26 -4.43 -35.45
CA GLY A 87 -6.08 -3.89 -36.54
C GLY A 87 -7.53 -3.53 -36.21
N LYS A 88 -7.75 -2.22 -36.05
CA LYS A 88 -8.81 -1.39 -36.69
C LYS A 88 -8.75 -0.02 -35.98
N ARG A 89 -8.01 0.96 -36.51
CA ARG A 89 -8.33 1.92 -37.59
C ARG A 89 -9.42 2.94 -37.21
N SER A 90 -8.96 4.19 -37.10
CA SER A 90 -9.66 5.47 -37.37
C SER A 90 -10.75 5.92 -36.39
N LEU A 91 -10.41 6.85 -35.49
CA LEU A 91 -10.48 8.32 -35.66
C LEU A 91 -11.88 8.86 -35.30
N MET A 92 -11.99 9.60 -34.20
CA MET A 92 -13.21 10.29 -33.71
C MET A 92 -14.31 9.43 -33.04
N GLU A 93 -13.94 8.53 -32.12
CA GLU A 93 -14.77 8.26 -30.92
C GLU A 93 -14.07 8.88 -29.69
N SER A 94 -13.68 10.15 -29.76
CA SER A 94 -14.43 11.23 -29.11
C SER A 94 -14.78 10.97 -27.62
N VAL A 95 -13.91 11.48 -26.75
CA VAL A 95 -14.30 12.16 -25.50
C VAL A 95 -14.71 11.30 -24.29
N GLU A 96 -14.70 9.97 -24.39
CA GLU A 96 -15.03 9.06 -23.28
C GLU A 96 -13.89 8.15 -22.80
N ALA A 97 -12.64 8.56 -22.95
CA ALA A 97 -11.56 8.04 -22.10
C ALA A 97 -11.67 8.67 -20.69
N LYS A 98 -12.83 8.47 -20.06
CA LYS A 98 -13.04 8.66 -18.62
C LYS A 98 -11.97 7.83 -17.93
N THR A 99 -11.05 8.51 -17.24
CA THR A 99 -10.15 7.99 -16.20
C THR A 99 -10.26 6.47 -16.06
N LYS A 100 -9.46 5.67 -16.79
CA LYS A 100 -9.17 4.29 -16.36
C LYS A 100 -8.72 4.48 -14.90
N ASP A 101 -9.57 4.10 -13.94
CA ASP A 101 -9.43 4.46 -12.52
C ASP A 101 -7.99 4.13 -12.10
N ILE A 102 -7.20 5.17 -11.78
CA ILE A 102 -5.77 4.99 -11.45
C ILE A 102 -5.69 4.14 -10.18
N MET A 103 -5.34 2.87 -10.35
CA MET A 103 -5.31 1.89 -9.27
C MET A 103 -3.95 1.91 -8.59
N PRO A 104 -3.87 2.12 -7.27
CA PRO A 104 -2.61 2.03 -6.55
C PRO A 104 -2.13 0.57 -6.52
N VAL A 105 -0.89 0.32 -6.94
CA VAL A 105 -0.22 -0.98 -6.80
C VAL A 105 0.74 -1.00 -5.62
N ALA A 106 1.16 0.17 -5.14
CA ALA A 106 2.04 0.34 -4.01
C ALA A 106 1.74 1.62 -3.23
N PHE A 107 2.24 1.67 -2.01
CA PHE A 107 2.18 2.83 -1.12
C PHE A 107 3.56 3.07 -0.50
N GLU A 108 3.92 4.32 -0.31
CA GLU A 108 5.01 4.73 0.57
C GLU A 108 4.43 5.41 1.80
N PHE A 109 4.70 4.82 2.96
CA PHE A 109 4.33 5.34 4.27
C PHE A 109 5.56 5.98 4.92
N LYS A 110 5.54 7.28 5.16
CA LYS A 110 6.70 8.02 5.66
C LYS A 110 6.45 8.47 7.10
N CYS A 111 7.19 7.93 8.06
CA CYS A 111 7.02 8.30 9.47
C CYS A 111 8.29 8.12 10.31
N VAL A 112 8.29 8.70 11.51
CA VAL A 112 9.31 8.43 12.53
C VAL A 112 8.94 7.13 13.26
N PRO A 113 9.76 6.06 13.22
CA PRO A 113 9.36 4.77 13.77
C PRO A 113 9.38 4.70 15.30
N PHE A 114 10.39 5.30 15.91
CA PHE A 114 10.56 5.35 17.36
C PHE A 114 10.91 6.77 17.79
N GLU A 115 10.45 7.18 18.97
CA GLU A 115 10.78 8.49 19.53
C GLU A 115 12.31 8.70 19.57
N GLY A 116 12.76 9.87 19.09
CA GLY A 116 14.18 10.22 18.99
C GLY A 116 14.90 9.71 17.74
N LEU A 117 14.27 8.91 16.88
CA LEU A 117 14.82 8.54 15.57
C LEU A 117 14.41 9.51 14.46
N LYS A 118 15.08 9.40 13.31
CA LYS A 118 14.73 10.16 12.10
C LYS A 118 13.56 9.50 11.37
N GLU A 119 12.85 10.31 10.60
CA GLU A 119 11.81 9.87 9.68
C GLU A 119 12.36 8.90 8.62
N ARG A 120 11.57 7.89 8.27
CA ARG A 120 11.90 6.90 7.23
C ARG A 120 10.69 6.60 6.35
N PRO A 121 10.91 6.39 5.04
CA PRO A 121 9.91 5.85 4.14
C PRO A 121 9.84 4.32 4.26
N PHE A 122 8.64 3.77 4.23
CA PHE A 122 8.34 2.34 4.22
C PHE A 122 7.48 2.03 3.01
N LYS A 123 7.94 1.13 2.14
CA LYS A 123 7.20 0.76 0.93
C LYS A 123 6.36 -0.49 1.19
N LEU A 124 5.10 -0.44 0.77
CA LEU A 124 4.12 -1.51 0.88
C LEU A 124 3.51 -1.75 -0.50
N ARG A 125 3.47 -2.99 -0.95
CA ARG A 125 2.77 -3.39 -2.17
C ARG A 125 1.34 -3.79 -1.83
N LEU A 126 0.39 -3.29 -2.62
CA LEU A 126 -1.00 -3.75 -2.55
C LEU A 126 -1.11 -5.11 -3.25
N SER A 127 -1.59 -6.11 -2.52
CA SER A 127 -1.93 -7.43 -3.06
C SER A 127 -3.43 -7.63 -2.98
N ILE A 128 -4.04 -8.00 -4.10
CA ILE A 128 -5.47 -8.29 -4.19
C ILE A 128 -5.63 -9.81 -4.26
N ILE A 129 -6.34 -10.38 -3.30
CA ILE A 129 -6.69 -11.80 -3.28
C ILE A 129 -8.14 -11.90 -3.76
N THR A 130 -8.33 -12.50 -4.92
CA THR A 130 -9.64 -12.70 -5.55
C THR A 130 -10.38 -13.88 -4.94
N GLY A 131 -11.65 -13.67 -4.61
CA GLY A 131 -12.62 -14.65 -4.11
C GLY A 131 -14.01 -14.04 -4.19
N ASP A 132 -15.01 -14.58 -3.49
CA ASP A 132 -16.38 -14.03 -3.48
C ASP A 132 -16.44 -12.56 -3.05
N ARG A 133 -15.51 -12.15 -2.18
CA ARG A 133 -15.25 -10.76 -1.83
C ARG A 133 -13.74 -10.50 -1.93
N PRO A 134 -13.32 -9.39 -2.56
CA PRO A 134 -11.90 -9.08 -2.68
C PRO A 134 -11.29 -8.80 -1.30
N VAL A 135 -10.18 -9.48 -1.02
CA VAL A 135 -9.37 -9.26 0.18
C VAL A 135 -8.11 -8.51 -0.23
N LEU A 136 -7.78 -7.44 0.49
CA LEU A 136 -6.65 -6.57 0.20
C LEU A 136 -5.60 -6.69 1.29
N VAL A 137 -4.33 -6.82 0.89
CA VAL A 137 -3.20 -6.97 1.81
C VAL A 137 -2.10 -5.98 1.41
N LEU A 138 -1.62 -5.18 2.37
CA LEU A 138 -0.41 -4.36 2.21
C LEU A 138 0.80 -5.14 2.74
N ARG A 139 1.87 -5.30 1.94
CA ARG A 139 3.07 -6.06 2.34
C ARG A 139 4.34 -5.66 1.62
#